data_AF-A0A100WD00-F1
#
_entry.id   AF-A0A100WD00-F1
#
_cell.length_a   1.000
_cell.length_b   1.000
_cell.length_c   1.000
_cell.angle_alpha   90.00
_cell.angle_beta   90.00
_cell.angle_gamma   90.00
#
_symmetry.space_group_name_H-M   'P 1'
#
loop_
_entity.id
_entity.type
_entity.pdbx_description
1 polymer ?
#
loop_
_entity_poly.entity_id
_entity_poly.type
_entity_poly.pdbx_seq_one_letter_code
_entity_poly.pdbx_strand_id
1 'polypeptide(L)'
;MSRTRSQMLVRATAAALAGAAALTVTAAPASAWPIPITGEQQNFINQARNAGFPGGDDNILMAGMQACRVLYMRQGHDAAVASVIAPYGASPQQAAALVGAARGILCTQAPG
;
A
#
# COMPACT_ATOMS: atom_id res chain seq x y z
N MET A 1 -4.42 -48.17 43.75
CA MET A 1 -4.06 -46.76 43.49
C MET A 1 -3.93 -46.49 41.98
N SER A 2 -5.01 -46.63 41.18
CA SER A 2 -4.92 -46.47 39.70
C SER A 2 -5.97 -45.55 39.06
N ARG A 3 -7.00 -45.11 39.80
CA ARG A 3 -8.07 -44.23 39.26
C ARG A 3 -7.65 -42.76 39.13
N THR A 4 -6.65 -42.31 39.88
CA THR A 4 -6.30 -40.89 40.00
C THR A 4 -5.52 -40.36 38.78
N ARG A 5 -4.70 -41.20 38.13
CA ARG A 5 -3.89 -40.81 36.97
C ARG A 5 -4.74 -40.62 35.70
N SER A 6 -5.75 -41.48 35.50
CA SER A 6 -6.65 -41.38 34.33
C SER A 6 -7.50 -40.11 34.34
N GLN A 7 -7.95 -39.65 35.51
CA GLN A 7 -8.74 -38.41 35.63
C GLN A 7 -7.91 -37.16 35.34
N MET A 8 -6.61 -37.19 35.64
CA MET A 8 -5.70 -36.06 35.44
C MET A 8 -5.37 -35.87 33.95
N LEU A 9 -5.21 -36.97 33.20
CA LEU A 9 -4.99 -36.97 31.76
C LEU A 9 -6.20 -36.42 30.98
N VAL A 10 -7.42 -36.81 31.38
CA VAL A 10 -8.67 -36.32 30.76
C VAL A 10 -8.88 -34.81 30.98
N ARG A 11 -8.47 -34.29 32.15
CA ARG A 11 -8.55 -32.86 32.44
C ARG A 11 -7.51 -32.04 31.65
N ALA A 12 -6.31 -32.59 31.48
CA ALA A 12 -5.25 -31.95 30.71
C ALA A 12 -5.58 -31.83 29.22
N THR A 13 -6.19 -32.87 28.63
CA THR A 13 -6.61 -32.84 27.22
C THR A 13 -7.79 -31.90 26.97
N ALA A 14 -8.74 -31.82 27.90
CA ALA A 14 -9.86 -30.87 27.81
C ALA A 14 -9.40 -29.40 27.86
N ALA A 15 -8.43 -29.08 28.71
CA ALA A 15 -7.87 -27.73 28.81
C ALA A 15 -7.08 -27.33 27.53
N ALA A 16 -6.35 -28.27 26.93
CA ALA A 16 -5.61 -28.03 25.70
C ALA A 16 -6.52 -27.79 24.48
N LEU A 17 -7.65 -28.53 24.39
CA LEU A 17 -8.65 -28.33 23.33
C LEU A 17 -9.37 -26.98 23.46
N ALA A 18 -9.67 -26.55 24.69
CA ALA A 18 -10.26 -25.23 24.93
C ALA A 18 -9.31 -24.08 24.56
N GLY A 19 -8.01 -24.23 24.81
CA GLY A 19 -6.99 -23.25 24.41
C GLY A 19 -6.81 -23.14 22.89
N ALA A 20 -6.86 -24.27 22.18
CA ALA A 20 -6.76 -24.30 20.72
C ALA A 20 -8.00 -23.68 20.04
N ALA A 21 -9.19 -23.86 20.62
CA ALA A 21 -10.42 -23.24 20.12
C ALA A 21 -10.45 -21.71 20.31
N ALA A 22 -9.72 -21.18 21.31
CA ALA A 22 -9.62 -19.74 21.53
C ALA A 22 -8.61 -19.04 20.59
N LEU A 23 -7.70 -19.79 19.96
CA LEU A 23 -6.68 -19.25 19.05
C LEU A 23 -7.15 -19.12 17.60
N THR A 24 -8.36 -19.60 17.27
CA THR A 24 -8.97 -19.40 15.94
C THR A 24 -9.69 -18.06 15.83
N VAL A 25 -9.24 -17.03 16.56
CA VAL A 25 -9.60 -15.65 16.24
C VAL A 25 -8.98 -15.36 14.89
N THR A 26 -9.75 -15.58 13.83
CA THR A 26 -9.53 -14.99 12.53
C THR A 26 -9.39 -13.51 12.78
N ALA A 27 -8.18 -12.96 12.68
CA ALA A 27 -8.01 -11.53 12.60
C ALA A 27 -8.89 -11.07 11.44
N ALA A 28 -10.01 -10.41 11.75
CA ALA A 28 -10.82 -9.81 10.72
C ALA A 28 -9.87 -8.92 9.91
N PRO A 29 -9.89 -8.98 8.57
CA PRO A 29 -9.06 -8.10 7.77
C PRO A 29 -9.28 -6.69 8.28
N ALA A 30 -8.20 -6.00 8.62
CA ALA A 30 -8.29 -4.63 9.12
C ALA A 30 -9.07 -3.80 8.09
N SER A 31 -10.32 -3.50 8.42
CA SER A 31 -11.18 -2.65 7.60
C SER A 31 -10.78 -1.21 7.90
N ALA A 32 -9.76 -0.72 7.20
CA ALA A 32 -9.57 0.71 7.08
C ALA A 32 -10.88 1.29 6.52
N TRP A 33 -11.48 2.24 7.23
CA TRP A 33 -12.62 3.01 6.72
C TRP A 33 -12.30 3.44 5.30
N PRO A 34 -13.12 3.11 4.28
CA PRO A 34 -12.74 3.39 2.90
C PRO A 34 -12.54 4.89 2.76
N ILE A 35 -11.30 5.34 2.60
CA ILE A 35 -11.02 6.64 2.02
C ILE A 35 -11.25 6.40 0.54
N PRO A 36 -12.34 6.93 -0.05
CA PRO A 36 -12.66 6.61 -1.43
C PRO A 36 -11.59 7.24 -2.33
N ILE A 37 -10.82 6.38 -2.98
CA ILE A 37 -9.98 6.76 -4.13
C ILE A 37 -10.93 7.35 -5.17
N THR A 38 -10.66 8.58 -5.62
CA THR A 38 -11.51 9.21 -6.64
C THR A 38 -11.29 8.54 -7.99
N GLY A 39 -12.24 8.69 -8.92
CA GLY A 39 -12.09 8.13 -10.28
C GLY A 39 -10.83 8.64 -11.00
N GLU A 40 -10.46 9.90 -10.77
CA GLU A 40 -9.23 10.50 -11.30
C GLU A 40 -7.97 9.87 -10.70
N GLN A 41 -7.95 9.68 -9.38
CA GLN A 41 -6.85 9.00 -8.69
C GLN A 41 -6.69 7.57 -9.18
N GLN A 42 -7.80 6.84 -9.38
CA GLN A 42 -7.76 5.49 -9.91
C GLN A 42 -7.24 5.47 -11.36
N ASN A 43 -7.65 6.43 -12.20
CA ASN A 43 -7.12 6.55 -13.56
C ASN A 43 -5.61 6.79 -13.56
N PHE A 44 -5.13 7.69 -12.68
CA PHE A 44 -3.71 7.93 -12.50
C PHE A 44 -2.96 6.67 -12.05
N ILE A 45 -3.48 5.96 -11.04
CA ILE A 45 -2.90 4.69 -10.56
C ILE A 45 -2.76 3.69 -11.70
N ASN A 46 -3.84 3.51 -12.48
CA ASN A 46 -3.85 2.57 -13.59
C ASN A 46 -2.81 2.93 -14.66
N GLN A 47 -2.68 4.22 -15.00
CA GLN A 47 -1.68 4.67 -15.97
C GLN A 47 -0.25 4.46 -15.48
N ALA A 48 0.05 4.85 -14.24
CA ALA A 48 1.37 4.64 -13.64
C ALA A 48 1.74 3.15 -13.55
N ARG A 49 0.78 2.30 -13.17
CA ARG A 49 0.95 0.84 -13.13
C ARG A 49 1.19 0.25 -14.53
N ASN A 50 0.44 0.69 -15.53
CA ASN A 50 0.63 0.26 -16.91
C ASN A 50 1.99 0.69 -17.48
N ALA A 51 2.55 1.80 -16.99
CA ALA A 51 3.92 2.22 -17.27
C ALA A 51 4.98 1.45 -16.47
N GLY A 52 4.56 0.51 -15.61
CA GLY A 52 5.45 -0.34 -14.82
C GLY A 52 6.00 0.31 -13.55
N PHE A 53 5.38 1.39 -13.03
CA PHE A 53 5.84 2.01 -11.79
C PHE A 53 5.70 1.02 -10.60
N PRO A 54 6.72 0.88 -9.75
CA PRO A 54 6.72 -0.11 -8.67
C PRO A 54 5.83 0.28 -7.49
N GLY A 55 5.38 -0.71 -6.72
CA GLY A 55 4.66 -0.52 -5.46
C GLY A 55 3.14 -0.65 -5.56
N GLY A 56 2.47 -0.42 -4.42
CA GLY A 56 1.02 -0.40 -4.32
C GLY A 56 0.40 0.95 -4.69
N ASP A 57 -0.93 1.01 -4.68
CA ASP A 57 -1.70 2.21 -5.08
C ASP A 57 -1.37 3.44 -4.24
N ASP A 58 -1.19 3.25 -2.92
CA ASP A 58 -0.79 4.32 -2.02
C ASP A 58 0.60 4.87 -2.36
N ASN A 59 1.56 4.00 -2.69
CA ASN A 59 2.91 4.41 -3.09
C ASN A 59 2.86 5.22 -4.39
N ILE A 60 2.07 4.76 -5.36
CA ILE A 60 1.87 5.43 -6.64
C ILE A 60 1.25 6.81 -6.42
N LEU A 61 0.20 6.92 -5.60
CA LEU A 61 -0.43 8.20 -5.28
C LEU A 61 0.51 9.16 -4.55
N MET A 62 1.24 8.67 -3.56
CA MET A 62 2.23 9.47 -2.83
C MET A 62 3.34 9.98 -3.76
N ALA A 63 3.85 9.13 -4.66
CA ALA A 63 4.83 9.53 -5.66
C ALA A 63 4.27 10.60 -6.61
N GLY A 64 3.04 10.43 -7.10
CA GLY A 64 2.37 11.41 -7.96
C GLY A 64 2.18 12.76 -7.28
N MET A 65 1.70 12.77 -6.03
CA MET A 65 1.53 14.00 -5.24
C MET A 65 2.86 14.68 -4.93
N GLN A 66 3.90 13.91 -4.64
CA GLN A 66 5.25 14.43 -4.44
C GLN A 66 5.78 15.10 -5.70
N ALA A 67 5.66 14.46 -6.87
CA ALA A 67 6.06 15.03 -8.15
C ALA A 67 5.27 16.33 -8.45
N CYS A 68 3.96 16.33 -8.25
CA CYS A 68 3.13 17.52 -8.40
C CYS A 68 3.61 18.68 -7.52
N ARG A 69 3.98 18.41 -6.27
CA ARG A 69 4.54 19.43 -5.38
C ARG A 69 5.83 20.03 -5.94
N VAL A 70 6.74 19.20 -6.46
CA VAL A 70 8.00 19.65 -7.09
C VAL A 70 7.72 20.55 -8.29
N LEU A 71 6.76 20.16 -9.15
CA LEU A 71 6.34 20.96 -10.30
C LEU A 71 5.74 22.31 -9.87
N TYR A 72 4.85 22.34 -8.88
CA TYR A 72 4.29 23.59 -8.35
C TYR A 72 5.34 24.53 -7.74
N MET A 73 6.42 23.98 -7.19
CA MET A 73 7.57 24.76 -6.72
C MET A 73 8.48 25.28 -7.85
N ARG A 74 8.11 25.06 -9.11
CA ARG A 74 8.86 25.45 -10.31
C ARG A 74 10.28 24.90 -10.36
N GLN A 75 10.49 23.71 -9.81
CA GLN A 75 11.79 23.04 -9.85
C GLN A 75 12.02 22.31 -11.18
N GLY A 76 10.99 22.23 -12.04
CA GLY A 76 11.04 21.66 -13.38
C GLY A 76 10.78 20.16 -13.43
N HIS A 77 10.50 19.66 -14.64
CA HIS A 77 10.18 18.26 -14.89
C HIS A 77 11.27 17.27 -14.42
N ASP A 78 12.54 17.53 -14.73
CA ASP A 78 13.63 16.61 -14.39
C ASP A 78 13.83 16.45 -12.88
N ALA A 79 13.62 17.53 -12.11
CA ALA A 79 13.62 17.47 -10.67
C ALA A 79 12.44 16.63 -10.14
N ALA A 80 11.26 16.74 -10.74
CA ALA A 80 10.10 15.93 -10.38
C ALA A 80 10.37 14.44 -10.65
N VAL A 81 10.98 14.10 -11.78
CA VAL A 81 11.37 12.72 -12.13
C VAL A 81 12.39 12.19 -11.15
N ALA A 82 13.46 12.94 -10.88
CA ALA A 82 14.49 12.55 -9.92
C ALA A 82 13.93 12.32 -8.51
N SER A 83 12.94 13.12 -8.10
CA SER A 83 12.35 13.06 -6.76
C SER A 83 11.67 11.72 -6.45
N VAL A 84 11.26 10.96 -7.47
CA VAL A 84 10.52 9.69 -7.30
C VAL A 84 11.33 8.44 -7.68
N ILE A 85 12.56 8.58 -8.19
CA ILE A 85 13.39 7.43 -8.56
C ILE A 85 13.84 6.66 -7.32
N ALA A 86 14.71 7.26 -6.51
CA ALA A 86 15.33 6.57 -5.38
C ALA A 86 14.33 6.20 -4.28
N PRO A 87 13.37 7.06 -3.88
CA PRO A 87 12.45 6.73 -2.78
C PRO A 87 11.49 5.59 -3.10
N TYR A 88 11.20 5.34 -4.37
CA TYR A 88 10.24 4.31 -4.81
C TYR A 88 10.91 3.16 -5.59
N GLY A 89 12.21 3.21 -5.83
CA GLY A 89 12.94 2.18 -6.59
C GLY A 89 12.53 2.11 -8.06
N ALA A 90 12.08 3.23 -8.64
CA ALA A 90 11.62 3.29 -10.03
C ALA A 90 12.80 3.55 -11.00
N SER A 91 12.72 3.03 -12.22
CA SER A 91 13.64 3.44 -13.30
C SER A 91 13.34 4.89 -13.74
N PRO A 92 14.31 5.60 -14.37
CA PRO A 92 14.06 6.94 -14.90
C PRO A 92 12.88 6.99 -15.87
N GLN A 93 12.70 5.96 -16.69
CA GLN A 93 11.59 5.86 -17.65
C GLN A 93 10.24 5.70 -16.94
N GLN A 94 10.16 4.84 -15.92
CA GLN A 94 8.96 4.66 -15.10
C GLN A 94 8.60 5.96 -14.36
N ALA A 95 9.62 6.62 -13.78
CA ALA A 95 9.46 7.89 -13.10
C ALA A 95 8.95 8.99 -14.04
N ALA A 96 9.54 9.12 -15.24
CA ALA A 96 9.09 10.09 -16.24
C ALA A 96 7.63 9.85 -16.68
N ALA A 97 7.24 8.59 -16.89
CA ALA A 97 5.87 8.25 -17.22
C ALA A 97 4.90 8.59 -16.09
N LEU A 98 5.26 8.31 -14.82
CA LEU A 98 4.47 8.68 -13.66
C LEU A 98 4.32 10.20 -13.53
N VAL A 99 5.40 10.98 -13.70
CA VAL A 99 5.34 12.45 -13.64
C VAL A 99 4.47 13.04 -14.75
N GLY A 100 4.58 12.49 -15.97
CA GLY A 100 3.72 12.86 -17.08
C GLY A 100 2.23 12.61 -16.79
N ALA A 101 1.90 11.42 -16.28
CA ALA A 101 0.53 11.08 -15.89
C ALA A 101 0.02 11.95 -14.73
N ALA A 102 0.85 12.20 -13.72
CA ALA A 102 0.50 13.06 -12.59
C ALA A 102 0.17 14.48 -13.05
N ARG A 103 0.99 15.06 -13.94
CA ARG A 103 0.73 16.38 -14.52
C ARG A 103 -0.50 16.39 -15.42
N GLY A 104 -0.79 15.30 -16.14
CA GLY A 104 -1.98 15.21 -16.99
C GLY A 104 -3.30 15.01 -16.25
N ILE A 105 -3.27 14.53 -15.00
CA ILE A 105 -4.48 14.11 -14.27
C ILE A 105 -4.61 14.83 -12.92
N LEU A 106 -3.58 14.74 -12.07
CA LEU A 106 -3.64 15.22 -10.68
C LEU A 106 -3.29 16.70 -10.54
N CYS A 107 -2.31 17.19 -11.30
CA CYS A 107 -1.81 18.56 -11.22
C CYS A 107 -1.68 19.21 -12.60
N THR A 108 -2.81 19.27 -13.30
CA THR A 108 -2.94 19.86 -14.65
C THR A 108 -2.48 21.31 -14.74
N GLN A 109 -2.50 22.04 -13.62
CA GLN A 109 -2.09 23.44 -13.54
C GLN A 109 -0.62 23.62 -13.14
N ALA A 110 0.13 22.53 -12.91
CA ALA A 110 1.52 22.63 -12.53
C ALA A 110 2.41 23.01 -13.73
N PRO A 111 3.34 23.96 -13.55
CA PRO A 111 4.29 24.32 -14.59
C PRO A 111 5.24 23.15 -14.89
N GLY A 112 5.67 23.03 -16.15
CA GLY A 112 6.53 21.96 -16.65
C GLY A 112 7.99 22.37 -16.71
#